data_AF-A0A7Z9XMJ3-F1
#
_entry.id   AF-A0A7Z9XMJ3-F1
#
_cell.length_a   1.000
_cell.length_b   1.000
_cell.length_c   1.000
_cell.angle_alpha   90.00
_cell.angle_beta   90.00
_cell.angle_gamma   90.00
#
_symmetry.space_group_name_H-M   'P 1'
#
loop_
_entity.id
_entity.type
_entity.pdbx_description
1 polymer ?
#
loop_
_entity_poly.entity_id
_entity_poly.type
_entity_poly.pdbx_seq_one_letter_code
_entity_poly.pdbx_strand_id
1 'polypeptide(L)'
;RLAIVNIVGSPEAGAEVPGHDLTYQARADLIAPPHLPRSLYADLAGAQQAVIAALALLHAGGGVQQVALSRSAELFHEPLAYGMTREGDFLGGAHAGYNIYETRDGYIALAALEHAFWLRLADRVLNLPKDPLAPEAHRILAEGFLRHDTADWVAWARAHDVPLEAI
;
A
#
# COMPACT_ATOMS: atom_id res chain seq x y z
N ARG A 1 -36.99 -13.53 -4.35
CA ARG A 1 -37.02 -12.08 -4.01
C ARG A 1 -35.80 -11.44 -4.69
N LEU A 2 -35.92 -10.21 -5.18
CA LEU A 2 -34.86 -9.52 -5.92
C LEU A 2 -33.80 -8.95 -4.95
N ALA A 3 -32.53 -8.98 -5.35
CA ALA A 3 -31.43 -8.27 -4.69
C ALA A 3 -31.01 -7.11 -5.59
N ILE A 4 -31.05 -5.89 -5.07
CA ILE A 4 -30.67 -4.67 -5.80
C ILE A 4 -29.50 -4.01 -5.08
N VAL A 5 -28.42 -3.76 -5.80
CA VAL A 5 -27.29 -2.97 -5.32
C VAL A 5 -27.20 -1.69 -6.15
N ASN A 6 -27.41 -0.55 -5.51
CA ASN A 6 -27.28 0.77 -6.13
C ASN A 6 -25.86 1.28 -5.91
N ILE A 7 -25.06 1.36 -6.97
CA ILE A 7 -23.74 1.98 -6.92
C ILE A 7 -23.89 3.47 -7.20
N VAL A 8 -23.41 4.31 -6.29
CA VAL A 8 -23.51 5.77 -6.36
C VAL A 8 -22.15 6.42 -6.13
N GLY A 9 -21.98 7.66 -6.58
CA GLY A 9 -20.74 8.40 -6.38
C GLY A 9 -20.45 8.71 -4.91
N SER A 10 -21.40 9.36 -4.23
CA SER A 10 -21.32 9.73 -2.82
C SER A 10 -22.65 9.43 -2.11
N PRO A 11 -22.67 9.20 -0.78
CA PRO A 11 -23.90 8.97 -0.04
C PRO A 11 -24.71 10.27 0.16
N GLU A 12 -26.01 10.11 0.39
CA GLU A 12 -26.94 11.13 0.92
C GLU A 12 -26.73 12.56 0.36
N ALA A 13 -26.34 13.51 1.20
CA ALA A 13 -26.16 14.92 0.87
C ALA A 13 -25.11 15.19 -0.22
N GLY A 14 -24.25 14.21 -0.51
CA GLY A 14 -23.27 14.28 -1.58
C GLY A 14 -23.75 13.74 -2.93
N ALA A 15 -24.97 13.21 -3.04
CA ALA A 15 -25.45 12.51 -4.24
C ALA A 15 -25.42 13.38 -5.52
N GLU A 16 -25.73 14.67 -5.38
CA GLU A 16 -25.74 15.63 -6.50
C GLU A 16 -24.36 16.24 -6.76
N VAL A 17 -23.35 15.93 -5.94
CA VAL A 17 -21.99 16.44 -6.13
C VAL A 17 -21.29 15.58 -7.19
N PRO A 18 -20.87 16.18 -8.33
CA PRO A 18 -20.16 15.43 -9.35
C PRO A 18 -18.84 14.89 -8.78
N GLY A 19 -18.52 13.68 -9.20
CA GLY A 19 -17.26 13.04 -8.87
C GLY A 19 -17.01 11.85 -9.76
N HIS A 20 -15.75 11.46 -9.79
CA HIS A 20 -15.25 10.22 -10.36
C HIS A 20 -14.16 9.70 -9.42
N ASP A 21 -13.70 8.47 -9.66
CA ASP A 21 -12.58 7.85 -8.97
C ASP A 21 -11.49 8.81 -8.49
N LEU A 22 -10.87 9.58 -9.39
CA LEU A 22 -9.80 10.52 -9.04
C LEU A 22 -10.20 11.53 -7.96
N THR A 23 -11.40 12.10 -8.07
CA THR A 23 -11.89 13.08 -7.08
C THR A 23 -12.27 12.44 -5.74
N TYR A 24 -12.64 11.16 -5.74
CA TYR A 24 -12.90 10.41 -4.51
C TYR A 24 -11.59 10.06 -3.81
N GLN A 25 -10.58 9.60 -4.57
CA GLN A 25 -9.23 9.40 -4.05
C GLN A 25 -8.62 10.69 -3.50
N ALA A 26 -8.83 11.82 -4.19
CA ALA A 26 -8.38 13.14 -3.73
C ALA A 26 -9.00 13.52 -2.37
N ARG A 27 -10.31 13.30 -2.21
CA ARG A 27 -11.02 13.57 -0.94
C ARG A 27 -10.60 12.66 0.20
N ALA A 28 -10.09 11.47 -0.11
CA ALA A 28 -9.59 10.49 0.84
C ALA A 28 -8.07 10.62 1.10
N ASP A 29 -7.42 11.71 0.66
CA ASP A 29 -5.97 11.92 0.80
C ASP A 29 -5.10 10.75 0.29
N LEU A 30 -5.54 10.11 -0.80
CA LEU A 30 -4.83 8.98 -1.42
C LEU A 30 -3.94 9.41 -2.60
N ILE A 31 -3.90 10.71 -2.90
CA ILE A 31 -3.15 11.25 -4.03
C ILE A 31 -1.93 11.98 -3.50
N ALA A 32 -0.79 11.74 -4.15
CA ALA A 32 0.45 12.47 -3.95
C ALA A 32 0.70 13.40 -5.15
N PRO A 33 0.33 14.70 -5.09
CA PRO A 33 0.57 15.63 -6.18
C PRO A 33 2.08 15.75 -6.52
N PRO A 34 2.46 15.95 -7.80
CA PRO A 34 1.59 16.13 -8.98
C PRO A 34 1.23 14.82 -9.69
N HIS A 35 1.44 13.65 -9.05
CA HIS A 35 1.27 12.36 -9.70
C HIS A 35 -0.19 11.88 -9.66
N LEU A 36 -0.67 11.31 -10.78
CA LEU A 36 -1.92 10.56 -10.78
C LEU A 36 -1.75 9.24 -10.03
N PRO A 37 -2.80 8.73 -9.37
CA PRO A 37 -2.75 7.41 -8.75
C PRO A 37 -2.51 6.34 -9.83
N ARG A 38 -1.79 5.29 -9.44
CA ARG A 38 -1.45 4.17 -10.35
C ARG A 38 -2.64 3.22 -10.63
N SER A 39 -3.78 3.44 -9.97
CA SER A 39 -4.99 2.62 -10.12
C SER A 39 -6.25 3.41 -9.79
N LEU A 40 -7.41 2.80 -10.05
CA LEU A 40 -8.75 3.34 -9.77
C LEU A 40 -9.26 2.81 -8.43
N TYR A 41 -8.65 3.25 -7.31
CA TYR A 41 -8.91 2.64 -6.01
C TYR A 41 -10.36 2.82 -5.53
N ALA A 42 -11.00 3.96 -5.78
CA ALA A 42 -12.37 4.20 -5.35
C ALA A 42 -13.35 3.31 -6.14
N ASP A 43 -13.17 3.21 -7.45
CA ASP A 43 -14.00 2.36 -8.31
C ASP A 43 -13.82 0.87 -7.98
N LEU A 44 -12.57 0.42 -7.79
CA LEU A 44 -12.26 -0.97 -7.48
C LEU A 44 -12.77 -1.39 -6.09
N ALA A 45 -12.58 -0.57 -5.06
CA ALA A 45 -13.19 -0.87 -3.75
C ALA A 45 -14.71 -0.81 -3.81
N GLY A 46 -15.28 0.16 -4.52
CA GLY A 46 -16.73 0.23 -4.72
C GLY A 46 -17.28 -1.03 -5.38
N ALA A 47 -16.60 -1.54 -6.41
CA ALA A 47 -16.97 -2.80 -7.07
C ALA A 47 -16.90 -3.99 -6.10
N GLN A 48 -15.85 -4.10 -5.28
CA GLN A 48 -15.73 -5.15 -4.27
C GLN A 48 -16.83 -5.06 -3.22
N GLN A 49 -17.13 -3.86 -2.72
CA GLN A 49 -18.22 -3.62 -1.77
C GLN A 49 -19.59 -3.94 -2.38
N ALA A 50 -19.79 -3.65 -3.67
CA ALA A 50 -21.02 -4.02 -4.37
C ALA A 50 -21.22 -5.55 -4.44
N VAL A 51 -20.14 -6.31 -4.66
CA VAL A 51 -20.20 -7.78 -4.61
C VAL A 51 -20.53 -8.28 -3.21
N ILE A 52 -19.89 -7.73 -2.17
CA ILE A 52 -20.18 -8.09 -0.77
C ILE A 52 -21.65 -7.78 -0.43
N ALA A 53 -22.15 -6.60 -0.80
CA ALA A 53 -23.54 -6.20 -0.62
C ALA A 53 -24.51 -7.15 -1.34
N ALA A 54 -24.21 -7.51 -2.60
CA ALA A 54 -25.02 -8.45 -3.36
C ALA A 54 -25.10 -9.83 -2.68
N LEU A 55 -23.96 -10.37 -2.22
CA LEU A 55 -23.91 -11.64 -1.50
C LEU A 55 -24.70 -11.59 -0.18
N ALA A 56 -24.57 -10.50 0.58
CA ALA A 56 -25.33 -10.29 1.80
C ALA A 56 -26.84 -10.25 1.54
N LEU A 57 -27.27 -9.54 0.49
CA LEU A 57 -28.68 -9.49 0.08
C LEU A 57 -29.19 -10.87 -0.37
N LEU A 58 -28.42 -11.61 -1.17
CA LEU A 58 -28.80 -12.96 -1.60
C LEU A 58 -28.96 -13.89 -0.41
N HIS A 59 -28.04 -13.85 0.56
CA HIS A 59 -28.13 -14.62 1.80
C HIS A 59 -29.36 -14.25 2.64
N ALA A 60 -29.69 -12.96 2.73
CA ALA A 60 -30.89 -12.47 3.41
C ALA A 60 -32.21 -12.76 2.65
N GLY A 61 -32.13 -13.31 1.44
CA GLY A 61 -33.29 -13.60 0.61
C GLY A 61 -33.84 -12.36 -0.12
N GLY A 62 -32.99 -11.47 -0.59
CA GLY A 62 -33.31 -10.26 -1.35
C GLY A 62 -33.38 -8.99 -0.50
N GLY A 63 -33.49 -7.84 -1.17
CA GLY A 63 -33.50 -6.51 -0.56
C GLY A 63 -32.82 -5.47 -1.44
N VAL A 64 -32.56 -4.30 -0.87
CA VAL A 64 -31.88 -3.18 -1.53
C VAL A 64 -30.76 -2.67 -0.64
N GLN A 65 -29.57 -2.48 -1.20
CA GLN A 65 -28.45 -1.78 -0.55
C GLN A 65 -27.82 -0.77 -1.49
N GLN A 66 -27.19 0.25 -0.92
CA GLN A 66 -26.42 1.26 -1.66
C GLN A 66 -24.94 1.12 -1.31
N VAL A 67 -24.09 1.28 -2.32
CA VAL A 67 -22.64 1.35 -2.18
C VAL A 67 -22.16 2.67 -2.77
N ALA A 68 -21.51 3.49 -1.94
CA ALA A 68 -20.93 4.75 -2.37
C ALA A 68 -19.43 4.58 -2.67
N LEU A 69 -19.00 5.02 -3.85
CA LEU A 69 -17.60 4.97 -4.28
C LEU A 69 -16.71 5.83 -3.38
N SER A 70 -17.18 7.03 -3.00
CA SER A 70 -16.45 7.92 -2.10
C SER A 70 -16.16 7.26 -0.75
N ARG A 71 -17.13 6.59 -0.15
CA ARG A 71 -16.98 5.90 1.13
C ARG A 71 -16.10 4.66 1.01
N SER A 72 -16.16 3.99 -0.14
CA SER A 72 -15.33 2.81 -0.41
C SER A 72 -13.84 3.18 -0.48
N ALA A 73 -13.52 4.39 -0.96
CA ALA A 73 -12.15 4.92 -0.97
C ALA A 73 -11.59 5.21 0.43
N GLU A 74 -12.44 5.61 1.39
CA GLU A 74 -12.01 5.98 2.75
C GLU A 74 -11.34 4.82 3.51
N LEU A 75 -11.68 3.56 3.20
CA LEU A 75 -11.00 2.41 3.80
C LEU A 75 -9.50 2.38 3.48
N PHE A 76 -9.08 2.83 2.31
CA PHE A 76 -7.66 2.89 1.95
C PHE A 76 -6.92 4.04 2.64
N HIS A 77 -7.65 5.03 3.16
CA HIS A 77 -7.07 6.13 3.92
C HIS A 77 -6.73 5.74 5.36
N GLU A 78 -7.35 4.68 5.90
CA GLU A 78 -7.21 4.30 7.31
C GLU A 78 -5.74 4.12 7.77
N PRO A 79 -4.84 3.43 7.04
CA PRO A 79 -3.43 3.33 7.45
C PRO A 79 -2.73 4.69 7.56
N LEU A 80 -3.11 5.65 6.71
CA LEU A 80 -2.60 7.02 6.76
C LEU A 80 -3.21 7.79 7.93
N ALA A 81 -4.53 7.67 8.14
CA ALA A 81 -5.25 8.31 9.24
C ALA A 81 -4.71 7.88 10.61
N TYR A 82 -4.40 6.59 10.77
CA TYR A 82 -3.88 6.01 12.01
C TYR A 82 -2.36 6.17 12.20
N GLY A 83 -1.66 6.82 11.27
CA GLY A 83 -0.22 7.09 11.42
C GLY A 83 0.66 5.84 11.24
N MET A 84 0.25 4.93 10.35
CA MET A 84 1.05 3.75 10.01
C MET A 84 1.93 4.02 8.78
N THR A 85 1.40 4.76 7.81
CA THR A 85 2.01 4.98 6.48
C THR A 85 2.28 6.44 6.15
N ARG A 86 2.18 7.38 7.12
CA ARG A 86 2.62 8.76 6.88
C ARG A 86 4.13 8.77 6.75
N GLU A 87 4.67 9.71 5.99
CA GLU A 87 6.12 9.86 5.87
C GLU A 87 6.79 9.95 7.25
N GLY A 88 7.75 9.05 7.49
CA GLY A 88 8.44 8.96 8.78
C GLY A 88 7.71 8.18 9.88
N ASP A 89 6.53 7.60 9.62
CA ASP A 89 5.93 6.59 10.48
C ASP A 89 6.47 5.18 10.15
N PHE A 90 6.07 4.18 10.93
CA PHE A 90 6.65 2.83 10.92
C PHE A 90 6.72 2.20 9.51
N LEU A 91 5.60 2.19 8.76
CA LEU A 91 5.55 1.72 7.37
C LEU A 91 5.63 2.86 6.35
N GLY A 92 5.86 4.09 6.80
CA GLY A 92 6.12 5.25 5.95
C GLY A 92 7.60 5.61 5.86
N GLY A 93 8.47 4.62 6.11
CA GLY A 93 9.92 4.73 5.90
C GLY A 93 10.76 4.85 7.18
N ALA A 94 10.18 4.93 8.38
CA ALA A 94 10.97 4.94 9.62
C ALA A 94 11.70 3.62 9.86
N HIS A 95 11.06 2.49 9.56
CA HIS A 95 11.71 1.18 9.63
C HIS A 95 12.61 0.98 8.40
N ALA A 96 13.93 0.89 8.58
CA ALA A 96 14.86 0.75 7.46
C ALA A 96 14.63 -0.54 6.63
N GLY A 97 14.07 -1.59 7.25
CA GLY A 97 13.64 -2.80 6.54
C GLY A 97 12.36 -2.66 5.71
N TYR A 98 11.68 -1.51 5.74
CA TYR A 98 10.46 -1.24 4.94
C TYR A 98 10.62 0.06 4.18
N ASN A 99 11.29 -0.01 3.02
CA ASN A 99 11.63 1.18 2.24
C ASN A 99 11.94 0.84 0.77
N ILE A 100 12.12 1.88 -0.03
CA ILE A 100 12.62 1.80 -1.40
C ILE A 100 14.07 2.28 -1.40
N TYR A 101 14.96 1.49 -2.01
CA TYR A 101 16.38 1.82 -2.12
C TYR A 101 16.84 1.83 -3.57
N GLU A 102 17.74 2.76 -3.88
CA GLU A 102 18.48 2.77 -5.14
C GLU A 102 19.54 1.65 -5.12
N THR A 103 19.70 1.00 -6.26
CA THR A 103 20.75 0.03 -6.56
C THR A 103 21.63 0.59 -7.67
N ARG A 104 22.63 -0.17 -8.15
CA ARG A 104 23.55 0.34 -9.17
C ARG A 104 22.87 0.79 -10.48
N ASP A 105 21.76 0.15 -10.85
CA ASP A 105 21.10 0.30 -12.16
C ASP A 105 19.58 0.49 -12.09
N GLY A 106 18.99 0.62 -10.88
CA GLY A 106 17.55 0.70 -10.70
C GLY A 106 17.14 0.85 -9.23
N TYR A 107 15.91 0.44 -8.90
CA TYR A 107 15.36 0.52 -7.54
C TYR A 107 14.81 -0.82 -7.08
N ILE A 108 14.84 -1.03 -5.76
CA ILE A 108 14.21 -2.17 -5.09
C ILE A 108 13.24 -1.71 -4.01
N ALA A 109 12.15 -2.45 -3.84
CA ALA A 109 11.29 -2.39 -2.66
C ALA A 109 11.77 -3.45 -1.66
N LEU A 110 12.09 -3.05 -0.43
CA LEU A 110 12.45 -3.94 0.67
C LEU A 110 11.32 -3.94 1.71
N ALA A 111 10.94 -5.13 2.20
CA ALA A 111 9.93 -5.32 3.25
C ALA A 111 10.35 -6.37 4.28
N ALA A 112 11.59 -6.30 4.77
CA ALA A 112 12.14 -7.15 5.83
C ALA A 112 11.69 -6.69 7.24
N LEU A 113 10.40 -6.81 7.55
CA LEU A 113 9.81 -6.42 8.84
C LEU A 113 10.07 -7.45 9.95
N GLU A 114 10.03 -8.73 9.60
CA GLU A 114 10.25 -9.81 10.55
C GLU A 114 11.74 -9.92 10.91
N HIS A 115 12.01 -10.17 12.19
CA HIS A 115 13.38 -10.22 12.72
C HIS A 115 14.29 -11.19 11.94
N ALA A 116 13.76 -12.33 11.50
CA ALA A 116 14.52 -13.30 10.72
C ALA A 116 14.94 -12.79 9.34
N PHE A 117 14.09 -12.00 8.66
CA PHE A 117 14.43 -11.36 7.38
C PHE A 117 15.51 -10.30 7.57
N TRP A 118 15.36 -9.47 8.60
CA TRP A 118 16.32 -8.42 8.93
C TRP A 118 17.72 -8.99 9.22
N LEU A 119 17.80 -10.06 10.03
CA LEU A 119 19.10 -10.69 10.34
C LEU A 119 19.80 -11.24 9.09
N ARG A 120 19.07 -11.86 8.16
CA ARG A 120 19.66 -12.35 6.90
C ARG A 120 20.17 -11.22 6.02
N LEU A 121 19.47 -10.09 6.01
CA LEU A 121 19.95 -8.88 5.35
C LEU A 121 21.21 -8.32 6.05
N ALA A 122 21.24 -8.32 7.38
CA ALA A 122 22.39 -7.87 8.15
C ALA A 122 23.63 -8.75 7.96
N ASP A 123 23.46 -10.05 7.73
CA ASP A 123 24.56 -10.96 7.39
C ASP A 123 25.17 -10.63 6.01
N ARG A 124 24.37 -10.09 5.09
CA ARG A 124 24.80 -9.72 3.73
C ARG A 124 25.37 -8.31 3.63
N VAL A 125 24.76 -7.35 4.34
CA VAL A 125 25.16 -5.94 4.29
C VAL A 125 26.09 -5.65 5.46
N LEU A 126 27.37 -5.42 5.14
CA LEU A 126 28.40 -5.17 6.12
C LEU A 126 28.05 -3.99 7.04
N ASN A 127 28.19 -4.19 8.35
CA ASN A 127 27.94 -3.23 9.43
C ASN A 127 26.47 -2.81 9.60
N LEU A 128 25.50 -3.51 9.00
CA LEU A 128 24.09 -3.22 9.25
C LEU A 128 23.76 -3.51 10.74
N PRO A 129 23.19 -2.54 11.48
CA PRO A 129 22.79 -2.77 12.87
C PRO A 129 21.68 -3.82 12.97
N LYS A 130 21.63 -4.51 14.11
CA LYS A 130 20.57 -5.49 14.38
C LYS A 130 19.19 -4.86 14.63
N ASP A 131 19.17 -3.57 14.98
CA ASP A 131 17.96 -2.78 15.12
C ASP A 131 17.67 -2.03 13.81
N PRO A 132 16.58 -2.33 13.10
CA PRO A 132 16.19 -1.62 11.87
C PRO A 132 15.76 -0.16 12.09
N LEU A 133 15.54 0.27 13.33
CA LEU A 133 15.24 1.67 13.69
C LEU A 133 16.50 2.47 14.06
N ALA A 134 17.67 1.85 14.04
CA ALA A 134 18.92 2.55 14.32
C ALA A 134 19.17 3.67 13.28
N PRO A 135 19.60 4.88 13.69
CA PRO A 135 19.73 6.03 12.78
C PRO A 135 20.64 5.80 11.57
N GLU A 136 21.64 4.92 11.70
CA GLU A 136 22.59 4.58 10.64
C GLU A 136 22.07 3.52 9.65
N ALA A 137 20.98 2.80 9.98
CA ALA A 137 20.49 1.67 9.21
C ALA A 137 20.15 2.06 7.76
N HIS A 138 19.39 3.15 7.56
CA HIS A 138 19.02 3.63 6.22
C HIS A 138 20.23 3.96 5.36
N ARG A 139 21.21 4.67 5.93
CA ARG A 139 22.42 5.06 5.21
C ARG A 139 23.25 3.84 4.80
N ILE A 140 23.42 2.88 5.72
CA ILE A 140 24.18 1.65 5.45
C ILE A 140 23.50 0.79 4.38
N LEU A 141 22.16 0.68 4.41
CA LEU A 141 21.40 0.00 3.36
C LEU A 141 21.54 0.72 2.01
N ALA A 142 21.35 2.04 1.96
CA ALA A 142 21.49 2.81 0.72
C ALA A 142 22.87 2.63 0.09
N GLU A 143 23.95 2.76 0.88
CA GLU A 143 25.32 2.53 0.42
C GLU A 143 25.59 1.06 0.04
N GLY A 144 24.95 0.12 0.74
CA GLY A 144 25.06 -1.31 0.47
C GLY A 144 24.42 -1.68 -0.86
N PHE A 145 23.18 -1.25 -1.09
CA PHE A 145 22.41 -1.60 -2.28
C PHE A 145 23.02 -1.05 -3.58
N LEU A 146 23.68 0.12 -3.54
CA LEU A 146 24.41 0.69 -4.69
C LEU A 146 25.59 -0.16 -5.20
N ARG A 147 26.05 -1.17 -4.45
CA ARG A 147 27.24 -1.97 -4.82
C ARG A 147 26.98 -3.02 -5.89
N HIS A 148 25.72 -3.38 -6.11
CA HIS A 148 25.32 -4.45 -7.02
C HIS A 148 24.10 -4.03 -7.87
N ASP A 149 23.88 -4.73 -8.97
CA ASP A 149 22.71 -4.49 -9.82
C ASP A 149 21.43 -4.95 -9.12
N THR A 150 20.31 -4.39 -9.55
CA THR A 150 18.96 -4.77 -9.12
C THR A 150 18.76 -6.28 -9.21
N ALA A 151 19.19 -6.90 -10.32
CA ALA A 151 19.03 -8.33 -10.55
C ALA A 151 19.81 -9.20 -9.55
N ASP A 152 21.00 -8.77 -9.14
CA ASP A 152 21.82 -9.49 -8.15
C ASP A 152 21.13 -9.51 -6.78
N TRP A 153 20.55 -8.37 -6.38
CA TRP A 153 19.81 -8.25 -5.12
C TRP A 153 18.54 -9.09 -5.10
N VAL A 154 17.76 -9.06 -6.18
CA VAL A 154 16.55 -9.88 -6.30
C VAL A 154 16.89 -11.38 -6.29
N ALA A 155 17.94 -11.80 -7.00
CA ALA A 155 18.38 -13.19 -6.99
C ALA A 155 18.86 -13.63 -5.60
N TRP A 156 19.66 -12.80 -4.93
CA TRP A 156 20.10 -13.06 -3.56
C TRP A 156 18.92 -13.16 -2.59
N ALA A 157 17.98 -12.22 -2.66
CA ALA A 157 16.82 -12.17 -1.77
C ALA A 157 15.94 -13.41 -1.90
N ARG A 158 15.69 -13.88 -3.14
CA ARG A 158 14.96 -15.14 -3.38
C ARG A 158 15.68 -16.36 -2.82
N ALA A 159 17.00 -16.42 -2.96
CA ALA A 159 17.79 -17.54 -2.43
C ALA A 159 17.89 -17.56 -0.89
N HIS A 160 17.68 -16.42 -0.24
CA HIS A 160 17.84 -16.25 1.21
C HIS A 160 16.54 -15.87 1.92
N ASP A 161 15.38 -16.01 1.26
CA ASP A 161 14.06 -15.74 1.84
C ASP A 161 13.99 -14.33 2.47
N VAL A 162 14.27 -13.30 1.67
CA VAL A 162 14.17 -11.89 2.07
C VAL A 162 13.12 -11.21 1.18
N PRO A 163 12.11 -10.51 1.74
CA PRO A 163 11.11 -9.79 0.95
C PRO A 163 11.73 -8.57 0.26
N LEU A 164 12.16 -8.76 -0.99
CA LEU A 164 12.76 -7.72 -1.83
C LEU A 164 12.39 -7.98 -3.29
N GLU A 165 11.88 -6.95 -3.97
CA GLU A 165 11.54 -7.00 -5.41
C GLU A 165 12.04 -5.75 -6.14
N ALA A 166 12.27 -5.89 -7.45
CA ALA A 166 12.61 -4.76 -8.32
C ALA A 166 11.39 -3.86 -8.59
N ILE A 167 11.63 -2.57 -8.82
CA ILE A 167 10.62 -1.55 -9.20
C ILE A 167 10.85 -1.06 -10.63
#